data_AF-A0A3Q9W125-F1
#
_entry.id   AF-A0A3Q9W125-F1
#
_cell.length_a   1.000
_cell.length_b   1.000
_cell.length_c   1.000
_cell.angle_alpha   90.00
_cell.angle_beta   90.00
_cell.angle_gamma   90.00
#
_symmetry.space_group_name_H-M   'P 1'
#
loop_
_entity.id
_entity.type
_entity.pdbx_description
1 polymer ?
#
loop_
_entity_poly.entity_id
_entity_poly.type
_entity_poly.pdbx_seq_one_letter_code
_entity_poly.pdbx_strand_id
1 'polypeptide(L)' 'MDSNNIVLITAQQLAWSDKPKKEHYVEALGFTQRHIQHRVALNLPLYGLDKELAQAEQELGEMK' A
#
# COMPACT_ATOMS: atom_id res chain seq x y z
N MET A 1 6.30 8.54 -3.43
CA MET A 1 6.34 7.25 -2.73
C MET A 1 7.74 6.71 -2.84
N ASP A 2 8.31 6.19 -1.75
CA ASP A 2 9.56 5.44 -1.86
C ASP A 2 9.34 4.24 -2.80
N SER A 3 10.34 3.96 -3.64
CA SER A 3 10.30 2.91 -4.68
C SER A 3 10.01 1.51 -4.15
N ASN A 4 10.18 1.28 -2.84
CA ASN A 4 9.95 0.01 -2.18
C ASN A 4 8.64 -0.07 -1.39
N ASN A 5 7.80 0.98 -1.40
CA ASN A 5 6.54 0.96 -0.65
C ASN A 5 5.61 -0.14 -1.20
N ILE A 6 5.13 -1.03 -0.32
CA ILE A 6 4.28 -2.15 -0.71
C ILE A 6 3.00 -1.71 -1.45
N VAL A 7 2.46 -0.54 -1.12
CA VAL A 7 1.27 0.02 -1.77
C VAL A 7 1.61 0.43 -3.21
N LEU A 8 2.78 1.04 -3.45
CA LEU A 8 3.22 1.38 -4.81
C LEU A 8 3.41 0.12 -5.66
N ILE A 9 4.13 -0.88 -5.13
CA ILE A 9 4.41 -2.14 -5.83
C ILE A 9 3.09 -2.85 -6.16
N THR A 10 2.18 -2.92 -5.20
CA THR A 10 0.86 -3.55 -5.39
C THR A 10 0.04 -2.78 -6.43
N ALA A 11 0.07 -1.45 -6.40
CA ALA A 11 -0.64 -0.64 -7.40
C ALA A 11 -0.07 -0.85 -8.82
N GLN A 12 1.25 -0.96 -8.96
CA GLN A 12 1.90 -1.26 -10.25
C GLN A 12 1.55 -2.65 -10.78
N GLN A 13 1.47 -3.65 -9.90
CA GLN A 13 1.03 -4.99 -10.26
C GLN A 13 -0.44 -5.02 -10.71
N LEU A 14 -1.33 -4.33 -9.99
CA LEU A 14 -2.74 -4.22 -10.36
C LEU A 14 -2.93 -3.49 -11.69
N ALA A 15 -2.13 -2.44 -11.93
CA ALA A 15 -2.18 -1.66 -13.17
C ALA A 15 -1.48 -2.35 -14.36
N TRP A 16 -0.71 -3.42 -14.11
CA TRP A 16 0.24 -4.00 -15.05
C TRP A 16 1.10 -2.91 -15.74
N SER A 17 1.54 -1.92 -14.96
CA SER A 17 2.16 -0.69 -15.46
C SER A 17 3.03 -0.04 -14.39
N ASP A 18 4.09 0.64 -14.83
CA ASP A 18 4.93 1.49 -13.98
C ASP A 18 4.22 2.78 -13.54
N LYS A 19 3.09 3.11 -14.18
CA LYS A 19 2.28 4.31 -13.94
C LYS A 19 0.86 3.93 -13.52
N PRO A 20 0.65 3.54 -12.26
CA PRO A 20 -0.68 3.23 -11.76
C PRO A 20 -1.55 4.48 -11.74
N LYS A 21 -2.83 4.31 -12.07
CA LYS A 21 -3.86 5.33 -11.80
C LYS A 21 -4.27 5.31 -10.34
N LYS A 22 -4.87 6.42 -9.86
CA LYS A 22 -5.39 6.60 -8.50
C LYS A 22 -6.21 5.41 -7.98
N GLU A 23 -7.08 4.87 -8.82
CA GLU A 23 -7.91 3.68 -8.53
C GLU A 23 -7.09 2.45 -8.11
N HIS A 24 -5.94 2.19 -8.75
CA HIS A 24 -5.06 1.07 -8.36
C HIS A 24 -4.38 1.32 -7.01
N TYR A 25 -4.05 2.58 -6.68
CA TYR A 25 -3.51 2.92 -5.36
C TYR A 25 -4.54 2.72 -4.25
N VAL A 26 -5.80 3.10 -4.49
CA VAL A 26 -6.91 2.87 -3.54
C VAL A 26 -7.10 1.37 -3.30
N GLU A 27 -7.07 0.56 -4.36
CA GLU A 27 -7.18 -0.89 -4.24
C GLU A 27 -5.97 -1.49 -3.50
N ALA A 28 -4.76 -1.05 -3.84
CA ALA A 28 -3.51 -1.45 -3.18
C ALA A 28 -3.48 -1.11 -1.68
N LEU A 29 -4.02 0.05 -1.28
CA LEU A 29 -4.19 0.42 0.13
C LEU A 29 -5.08 -0.60 0.84
N GLY A 30 -6.23 -0.94 0.23
CA GLY A 30 -7.14 -1.95 0.77
C GLY A 30 -6.49 -3.33 0.93
N PHE A 31 -5.66 -3.76 -0.02
CA PHE A 31 -4.89 -5.00 0.11
C PHE A 31 -3.86 -4.95 1.23
N THR A 32 -3.11 -3.86 1.33
CA THR A 32 -2.07 -3.67 2.35
C THR A 32 -2.68 -3.64 3.75
N GLN A 33 -3.81 -2.95 3.91
CA GLN A 33 -4.55 -2.89 5.18
C GLN A 33 -5.05 -4.26 5.61
N ARG A 34 -5.66 -5.04 4.69
CA ARG A 34 -6.08 -6.43 4.97
C ARG A 34 -4.89 -7.32 5.34
N HIS A 35 -3.76 -7.15 4.65
CA HIS A 35 -2.54 -7.90 4.95
C HIS A 35 -2.05 -7.62 6.37
N ILE A 36 -1.98 -6.34 6.76
CA ILE A 36 -1.62 -5.94 8.14
C ILE A 36 -2.59 -6.54 9.15
N GLN A 37 -3.90 -6.46 8.91
CA GLN A 37 -4.91 -7.04 9.80
C GLN A 37 -4.70 -8.54 10.01
N HIS A 38 -4.43 -9.30 8.94
CA HIS A 38 -4.15 -10.74 9.06
C HIS A 38 -2.86 -11.01 9.83
N ARG A 39 -1.79 -10.22 9.62
CA ARG A 39 -0.55 -10.37 10.39
C ARG A 39 -0.74 -10.10 11.87
N VAL A 40 -1.47 -9.03 12.22
CA VAL A 40 -1.83 -8.72 13.61
C VAL A 40 -2.62 -9.86 14.23
N ALA A 41 -3.63 -10.39 13.54
CA ALA A 41 -4.44 -11.51 14.03
C ALA A 41 -3.61 -12.78 14.28
N LEU A 42 -2.53 -12.97 13.52
CA LEU A 42 -1.60 -14.10 13.65
C LEU A 42 -0.40 -13.81 14.57
N ASN A 43 -0.37 -12.66 15.26
CA ASN A 43 0.78 -12.19 16.06
C ASN A 43 2.11 -12.18 15.29
N LEU A 44 2.06 -11.90 13.99
CA LEU A 44 3.24 -11.80 13.14
C LEU A 44 3.82 -10.38 13.16
N PRO A 45 5.15 -10.23 13.11
CA PRO A 45 5.80 -8.91 13.04
C PRO A 45 5.37 -8.17 11.76
N LEU A 46 5.15 -6.85 11.84
CA LEU A 46 4.69 -6.04 10.72
C LEU A 46 5.80 -5.51 9.83
N TYR A 47 7.06 -5.57 10.25
CA TYR A 47 8.23 -5.18 9.43
C TYR A 47 8.12 -3.78 8.76
N GLY A 48 7.40 -2.83 9.36
CA GLY A 48 7.25 -1.48 8.82
C GLY A 48 6.07 -1.29 7.86
N LEU A 49 5.26 -2.32 7.63
CA LEU A 49 4.04 -2.23 6.81
C LEU A 49 3.07 -1.14 7.29
N ASP A 50 3.01 -0.90 8.60
CA ASP A 50 2.22 0.16 9.22
C ASP A 50 2.70 1.57 8.80
N LYS A 51 4.01 1.77 8.75
CA LYS A 51 4.61 3.03 8.29
C LYS A 51 4.43 3.23 6.79
N GLU A 52 4.62 2.16 6.01
CA GLU A 52 4.41 2.20 4.57
C GLU A 52 2.95 2.50 4.21
N LEU A 53 1.99 1.94 4.94
CA LEU A 53 0.58 2.25 4.79
C LEU A 53 0.30 3.72 5.12
N ALA A 54 0.77 4.22 6.26
CA ALA A 54 0.55 5.60 6.67
C ALA A 54 1.15 6.62 5.68
N GLN A 55 2.37 6.35 5.19
CA GLN A 55 2.98 7.17 4.14
C GLN A 55 2.14 7.15 2.87
N ALA A 56 1.64 5.98 2.47
CA ALA A 56 0.83 5.84 1.26
C ALA A 56 -0.50 6.60 1.34
N GLU A 57 -1.16 6.56 2.49
CA GLU A 57 -2.39 7.32 2.75
C GLU A 57 -2.16 8.83 2.68
N GLN A 58 -1.06 9.32 3.26
CA GLN A 58 -0.70 10.73 3.19
C GLN A 58 -0.48 11.18 1.75
N GLU A 59 0.38 10.48 1.01
CA GLU A 59 0.73 10.84 -0.37
C GLU A 59 -0.48 10.77 -1.32
N LEU A 60 -1.39 9.80 -1.13
CA LEU A 60 -2.63 9.72 -1.92
C LEU A 60 -3.58 10.89 -1.61
N GLY A 61 -3.57 11.38 -0.36
CA GLY A 61 -4.30 12.59 0.03
C GLY A 61 -3.76 13.86 -0.63
N GLU A 62 -2.45 13.89 -0.92
CA GLU A 62 -1.76 14.97 -1.64
C GLU A 62 -1.94 14.89 -3.17
N MET A 63 -2.27 13.72 -3.73
CA MET A 63 -2.64 13.52 -5.15
C MET A 63 -4.05 14.06 -5.50
N LYS A 64 -4.44 15.20 -4.94
CA LYS A 64 -5.71 15.90 -5.25
C LYS A 64 -5.59 16.78 -6.49
#